data_AF-A0A3D4CNC5-F1
#
_entry.id   AF-A0A3D4CNC5-F1
#
_cell.length_a   1.000
_cell.length_b   1.000
_cell.length_c   1.000
_cell.angle_alpha   90.00
_cell.angle_beta   90.00
_cell.angle_gamma   90.00
#
_symmetry.space_group_name_H-M   'P 1'
#
loop_
_entity.id
_entity.type
_entity.pdbx_description
1 polymer ?
#
loop_
_entity_poly.entity_id
_entity_poly.type
_entity_poly.pdbx_seq_one_letter_code
_entity_poly.pdbx_strand_id
1 'polypeptide(L)'
;MNVLEKDFPFLVVVEHTNMIDKKMYGGNRLIYLGNYLPEGHKQLKMTKEQLINLYSPFLKRINKRFRKKHIKESFLFREPYSQPVFPTNYSKMLPNPRMSHGIYLANMSMVYPFDRGTNYAVKMGTHVAKMVINDLKKQ
;
A
#
# COMPACT_ATOMS: atom_id res chain seq x y z
N MET A 1 0.14 -14.55 -19.49
CA MET A 1 -0.38 -13.22 -19.13
C MET A 1 0.02 -12.95 -17.69
N ASN A 2 0.95 -12.02 -17.52
CA ASN A 2 1.38 -11.49 -16.24
C ASN A 2 0.95 -10.02 -16.17
N VAL A 3 0.35 -9.58 -15.07
CA VAL A 3 -0.06 -8.17 -14.90
C VAL A 3 1.13 -7.22 -14.77
N LEU A 4 2.34 -7.75 -14.61
CA LEU A 4 3.60 -7.01 -14.63
C LEU A 4 4.18 -6.85 -16.05
N GLU A 5 3.51 -7.34 -17.09
CA GLU A 5 3.86 -7.03 -18.48
C GLU A 5 3.79 -5.50 -18.71
N LYS A 6 4.72 -4.95 -19.49
CA LYS A 6 4.92 -3.49 -19.67
C LYS A 6 3.66 -2.72 -20.08
N ASP A 7 2.70 -3.39 -20.71
CA ASP A 7 1.50 -2.76 -21.24
C ASP A 7 0.41 -2.57 -20.19
N PHE A 8 0.47 -3.24 -19.03
CA PHE A 8 -0.56 -3.13 -18.01
C PHE A 8 -0.43 -1.80 -17.25
N PRO A 9 -1.52 -1.03 -17.13
CA PRO A 9 -1.48 0.30 -16.53
C PRO A 9 -1.57 0.28 -14.99
N PHE A 10 -1.50 -0.90 -14.37
CA PHE A 10 -1.57 -1.12 -12.92
C PHE A 10 -0.67 -2.29 -12.51
N LEU A 11 -0.23 -2.30 -11.26
CA LEU A 11 0.70 -3.29 -10.73
C LEU A 11 0.00 -4.56 -10.25
N VAL A 12 -1.17 -4.42 -9.65
CA VAL A 12 -1.87 -5.53 -9.00
C VAL A 12 -3.37 -5.48 -9.23
N VAL A 13 -3.97 -6.65 -9.37
CA VAL A 13 -5.41 -6.89 -9.36
C VAL A 13 -5.70 -8.04 -8.41
N VAL A 14 -6.53 -7.82 -7.39
CA VAL A 14 -6.85 -8.81 -6.37
C VAL A 14 -8.35 -8.95 -6.26
N GLU A 15 -8.86 -10.17 -6.42
CA GLU A 15 -10.24 -10.49 -6.05
C GLU A 15 -10.29 -10.86 -4.56
N HIS A 16 -10.69 -9.89 -3.73
CA HIS A 16 -10.82 -10.09 -2.29
C HIS A 16 -11.88 -11.14 -1.95
N THR A 17 -12.86 -11.33 -2.83
CA THR A 17 -13.92 -12.33 -2.63
C THR A 17 -13.47 -13.78 -2.79
N ASN A 18 -12.20 -14.02 -3.15
CA ASN A 18 -11.58 -15.34 -3.03
C ASN A 18 -11.07 -15.63 -1.62
N MET A 19 -10.87 -14.59 -0.80
CA MET A 19 -10.49 -14.71 0.61
C MET A 19 -11.72 -14.65 1.54
N ILE A 20 -12.67 -13.74 1.25
CA ILE A 20 -13.91 -13.57 2.03
C ILE A 20 -15.12 -13.80 1.12
N ASP A 21 -16.05 -14.68 1.50
CA ASP A 21 -17.19 -15.03 0.64
C ASP A 21 -18.02 -13.79 0.23
N LYS A 22 -18.41 -13.72 -1.05
CA LYS A 22 -19.27 -12.68 -1.61
C LYS A 22 -20.59 -12.46 -0.85
N LYS A 23 -21.07 -13.44 -0.09
CA LYS A 23 -22.24 -13.32 0.81
C LYS A 23 -22.07 -12.18 1.80
N MET A 24 -20.84 -11.92 2.26
CA MET A 24 -20.52 -10.79 3.15
C MET A 24 -20.61 -9.42 2.45
N TYR A 25 -20.74 -9.41 1.12
CA TYR A 25 -20.84 -8.21 0.28
C TYR A 25 -22.15 -8.18 -0.51
N GLY A 26 -23.23 -8.79 -0.01
CA GLY A 26 -24.53 -8.82 -0.68
C GLY A 26 -24.50 -9.56 -2.03
N GLY A 27 -23.64 -10.58 -2.15
CA GLY A 27 -23.45 -11.36 -3.36
C GLY A 27 -22.56 -10.70 -4.42
N ASN A 28 -22.01 -9.51 -4.15
CA ASN A 28 -21.11 -8.80 -5.07
C ASN A 28 -19.66 -9.30 -4.94
N ARG A 29 -18.90 -9.18 -6.03
CA ARG A 29 -17.44 -9.44 -6.02
C ARG A 29 -16.69 -8.14 -5.76
N LEU A 30 -15.68 -8.20 -4.90
CA LEU A 30 -14.85 -7.06 -4.54
C LEU A 30 -13.46 -7.21 -5.16
N ILE A 31 -13.10 -6.27 -6.04
CA ILE A 31 -11.82 -6.24 -6.74
C ILE A 31 -11.03 -5.02 -6.28
N TYR A 32 -9.77 -5.24 -5.91
CA TYR A 32 -8.79 -4.19 -5.63
C TYR A 32 -7.82 -4.08 -6.79
N LEU A 33 -7.59 -2.86 -7.27
CA LEU A 33 -6.56 -2.52 -8.25
C LEU A 33 -5.57 -1.59 -7.56
N GLY A 34 -4.29 -1.91 -7.65
CA GLY A 34 -3.23 -1.15 -6.98
C GLY A 34 -2.12 -0.78 -7.94
N ASN A 35 -1.48 0.36 -7.67
CA ASN A 35 -0.32 0.82 -8.41
C ASN A 35 0.61 1.64 -7.49
N TYR A 36 1.92 1.51 -7.67
CA TYR A 36 2.91 2.41 -7.07
C TYR A 36 3.47 3.29 -8.18
N LEU A 37 3.27 4.59 -8.05
CA LEU A 37 3.59 5.57 -9.08
C LEU A 37 4.53 6.62 -8.51
N PRO A 38 5.50 7.10 -9.30
CA PRO A 38 6.34 8.21 -8.89
C PRO A 38 5.50 9.48 -8.73
N GLU A 39 6.03 10.42 -7.95
CA GLU A 39 5.42 11.74 -7.79
C GLU A 39 5.17 12.40 -9.14
N GLY A 40 4.04 13.11 -9.26
CA GLY A 40 3.66 13.80 -10.49
C GLY A 40 3.10 12.90 -11.60
N HIS A 41 3.12 11.56 -11.47
CA HIS A 41 2.59 10.66 -12.50
C HIS A 41 1.12 10.96 -12.83
N LYS A 42 0.78 10.97 -14.13
CA LYS A 42 -0.55 11.39 -14.64
C LYS A 42 -1.74 10.68 -13.97
N GLN A 43 -1.60 9.38 -13.68
CA GLN A 43 -2.68 8.59 -13.06
C GLN A 43 -3.00 9.05 -11.62
N LEU A 44 -2.05 9.69 -10.92
CA LEU A 44 -2.28 10.27 -9.60
C LEU A 44 -3.23 11.49 -9.67
N LYS A 45 -3.42 12.09 -10.86
CA LYS A 45 -4.34 13.21 -11.08
C LYS A 45 -5.66 12.82 -11.77
N MET A 46 -5.78 11.56 -12.25
CA MET A 46 -6.97 11.11 -12.97
C MET A 46 -8.20 10.96 -12.05
N THR A 47 -9.40 11.15 -12.56
CA THR A 47 -10.61 10.79 -11.78
C THR A 47 -10.77 9.27 -11.70
N LYS A 48 -11.66 8.81 -10.82
CA LYS A 48 -12.02 7.39 -10.70
C LYS A 48 -12.55 6.83 -12.02
N GLU A 49 -13.34 7.60 -12.73
CA GLU A 49 -13.95 7.24 -14.01
C GLU A 49 -12.89 7.14 -15.11
N GLN A 50 -11.93 8.06 -15.11
CA GLN A 50 -10.78 8.03 -16.04
C GLN A 50 -9.91 6.79 -15.80
N LEU A 51 -9.63 6.45 -14.55
CA LEU A 51 -8.88 5.24 -14.20
C LEU A 51 -9.65 3.96 -14.57
N ILE A 52 -10.95 3.91 -14.31
CA ILE A 52 -11.79 2.77 -14.74
C ILE A 52 -11.75 2.63 -16.27
N ASN A 53 -11.84 3.73 -17.02
CA ASN A 53 -11.71 3.70 -18.47
C ASN A 53 -10.36 3.16 -18.92
N LEU A 54 -9.27 3.62 -18.29
CA LEU A 54 -7.91 3.18 -18.56
C LEU A 54 -7.72 1.68 -18.26
N TYR A 55 -8.28 1.19 -17.14
CA TYR A 55 -8.05 -0.18 -16.66
C TYR A 55 -9.00 -1.22 -17.26
N SER A 56 -10.21 -0.81 -17.68
CA SER A 56 -11.26 -1.72 -18.19
C SER A 56 -10.83 -2.62 -19.35
N PRO A 57 -10.08 -2.14 -20.38
CA PRO A 57 -9.60 -3.01 -21.45
C PRO A 57 -8.71 -4.15 -20.95
N PHE A 58 -7.88 -3.86 -19.93
CA PHE A 58 -6.96 -4.83 -19.33
C PHE A 58 -7.68 -5.81 -18.40
N LEU A 59 -8.69 -5.35 -17.65
CA LEU A 59 -9.59 -6.24 -16.92
C LEU A 59 -10.33 -7.22 -17.85
N LYS A 60 -10.71 -6.76 -19.05
CA LYS A 60 -11.31 -7.63 -20.07
C LYS A 60 -10.31 -8.63 -20.66
N ARG A 61 -9.01 -8.28 -20.72
CA ARG A 61 -7.94 -9.24 -21.08
C ARG A 61 -7.83 -10.34 -20.03
N ILE A 62 -7.88 -9.97 -18.74
CA ILE A 62 -7.83 -10.90 -17.60
C ILE A 62 -9.04 -11.81 -17.57
N ASN A 63 -10.24 -11.23 -17.64
CA ASN A 63 -11.50 -11.97 -17.66
C ASN A 63 -12.33 -11.53 -18.86
N LYS A 64 -12.42 -12.39 -19.88
CA LYS A 64 -13.17 -12.10 -21.12
C LYS A 64 -14.67 -11.86 -20.89
N ARG A 65 -15.23 -12.27 -19.75
CA ARG A 65 -16.63 -12.02 -19.35
C ARG A 65 -16.81 -10.67 -18.66
N PHE A 66 -15.73 -9.99 -18.26
CA PHE A 66 -15.82 -8.65 -17.69
C PHE A 66 -16.44 -7.66 -18.68
N ARG A 67 -17.34 -6.82 -18.18
CA ARG A 67 -17.93 -5.69 -18.88
C ARG A 67 -17.93 -4.52 -17.92
N LYS A 68 -17.61 -3.32 -18.42
CA LYS A 68 -17.60 -2.10 -17.59
C LYS A 68 -18.95 -1.87 -16.86
N LYS A 69 -20.07 -2.22 -17.51
CA LYS A 69 -21.42 -2.16 -16.92
C LYS A 69 -21.64 -3.07 -15.69
N HIS A 70 -20.73 -4.00 -15.39
CA HIS A 70 -20.82 -4.83 -14.18
C HIS A 70 -20.31 -4.11 -12.93
N ILE A 71 -19.62 -2.97 -13.10
CA ILE A 71 -19.19 -2.13 -11.98
C ILE A 71 -20.43 -1.46 -11.41
N LYS A 72 -20.84 -1.88 -10.21
CA LYS A 72 -21.95 -1.26 -9.47
C LYS A 72 -21.49 0.00 -8.76
N GLU A 73 -20.35 -0.10 -8.07
CA GLU A 73 -19.75 0.98 -7.30
C GLU A 73 -18.24 0.96 -7.47
N SER A 74 -17.61 2.10 -7.20
CA SER A 74 -16.16 2.21 -7.24
C SER A 74 -15.66 3.26 -6.25
N PHE A 75 -14.45 3.04 -5.75
CA PHE A 75 -13.79 3.93 -4.81
C PHE A 75 -12.36 4.18 -5.28
N LEU A 76 -11.84 5.35 -4.96
CA LEU A 76 -10.49 5.75 -5.33
C LEU A 76 -9.77 6.31 -4.11
N PHE A 77 -8.67 5.67 -3.75
CA PHE A 77 -7.81 6.07 -2.65
C PHE A 77 -6.42 6.41 -3.19
N ARG A 78 -5.79 7.41 -2.57
CA ARG A 78 -4.43 7.84 -2.90
C ARG A 78 -3.71 8.14 -1.61
N GLU A 79 -2.50 7.61 -1.49
CA GLU A 79 -1.66 7.84 -0.33
C GLU A 79 -0.24 8.19 -0.80
N PRO A 80 0.17 9.47 -0.70
CA PRO A 80 1.57 9.83 -0.93
C PRO A 80 2.46 9.17 0.13
N TYR A 81 3.71 8.89 -0.21
CA TYR A 81 4.68 8.30 0.73
C TYR A 81 4.26 6.93 1.32
N SER A 82 3.36 6.20 0.63
CA SER A 82 2.84 4.91 1.06
C SER A 82 3.84 3.75 1.00
N GLN A 83 4.98 3.94 0.32
CA GLN A 83 6.08 2.98 0.32
C GLN A 83 7.42 3.73 0.33
N PRO A 84 8.29 3.46 1.32
CA PRO A 84 9.65 4.00 1.30
C PRO A 84 10.43 3.37 0.13
N VAL A 85 11.15 4.21 -0.61
CA VAL A 85 12.12 3.78 -1.62
C VAL A 85 13.50 3.96 -1.01
N PHE A 86 14.16 2.85 -0.71
CA PHE A 86 15.46 2.86 -0.05
C PHE A 86 16.59 3.06 -1.08
N PRO A 87 17.42 4.11 -0.97
CA PRO A 87 18.61 4.23 -1.79
C PRO A 87 19.64 3.16 -1.44
N THR A 88 20.67 3.03 -2.28
CA THR A 88 21.83 2.20 -1.97
C THR A 88 22.47 2.66 -0.66
N ASN A 89 22.93 1.71 0.17
CA ASN A 89 23.54 1.96 1.48
C ASN A 89 22.61 2.60 2.54
N TYR A 90 21.29 2.46 2.40
CA TYR A 90 20.33 3.04 3.36
C TYR A 90 20.51 2.58 4.82
N SER A 91 21.11 1.42 5.06
CA SER A 91 21.45 0.95 6.42
C SER A 91 22.31 1.95 7.20
N LYS A 92 23.13 2.76 6.52
CA LYS A 92 23.97 3.81 7.13
C LYS A 92 23.18 5.10 7.46
N MET A 93 21.97 5.23 6.94
CA MET A 93 21.10 6.40 7.08
C MET A 93 19.95 6.16 8.06
N LEU A 94 19.86 4.96 8.64
CA LEU A 94 18.79 4.64 9.59
C LEU A 94 18.91 5.55 10.82
N PRO A 95 17.84 6.27 11.19
CA PRO A 95 17.88 7.15 12.34
C PRO A 95 17.93 6.34 13.63
N ASN A 96 18.57 6.90 14.65
CA ASN A 96 18.47 6.36 16.00
C ASN A 96 17.03 6.52 16.50
N PRO A 97 16.36 5.46 17.01
CA PRO A 97 15.02 5.59 17.58
C PRO A 97 14.93 6.62 18.72
N ARG A 98 16.03 6.87 19.44
CA ARG A 98 16.15 7.99 20.39
C ARG A 98 16.80 9.17 19.68
N MET A 99 16.01 10.20 19.38
CA MET A 99 16.48 11.40 18.66
C MET A 99 17.08 12.42 19.62
N SER A 100 16.44 12.63 20.78
CA SER A 100 16.93 13.47 21.87
C SER A 100 16.25 13.08 23.19
N HIS A 101 16.53 13.80 24.28
CA HIS A 101 15.87 13.54 25.56
C HIS A 101 14.35 13.75 25.43
N GLY A 102 13.57 12.70 25.73
CA GLY A 102 12.12 12.72 25.61
C GLY A 102 11.57 12.62 24.18
N ILE A 103 12.42 12.58 23.14
CA ILE A 103 11.97 12.50 21.74
C ILE A 103 12.40 11.18 21.10
N TYR A 104 11.41 10.44 20.61
CA TYR A 104 11.60 9.12 19.99
C TYR A 104 10.97 9.06 18.60
N LEU A 105 11.58 8.28 17.73
CA LEU A 105 11.13 8.07 16.36
C LEU A 105 10.75 6.59 16.15
N ALA A 106 9.57 6.37 15.58
CA ALA A 106 9.08 5.07 15.15
C ALA A 106 8.21 5.25 13.91
N ASN A 107 8.73 4.94 12.72
CA ASN A 107 7.97 5.07 11.47
C ASN A 107 8.41 4.05 10.41
N MET A 108 7.71 4.04 9.27
CA MET A 108 7.96 3.06 8.19
C MET A 108 9.37 3.17 7.57
N SER A 109 10.04 4.32 7.60
CA SER A 109 11.39 4.44 7.04
C SER A 109 12.42 3.65 7.83
N MET A 110 12.12 3.36 9.09
CA MET A 110 12.97 2.54 9.97
C MET A 110 12.71 1.04 9.80
N VAL A 111 11.67 0.64 9.02
CA VAL A 111 11.39 -0.77 8.70
C VAL A 111 12.32 -1.16 7.55
N TYR A 112 13.54 -1.54 7.89
CA TYR A 112 14.60 -1.95 6.95
C TYR A 112 15.30 -3.20 7.49
N PRO A 113 15.72 -4.16 6.62
CA PRO A 113 15.52 -4.21 5.17
C PRO A 113 14.16 -4.79 4.74
N PHE A 114 13.21 -4.86 5.68
CA PHE A 114 11.91 -5.50 5.46
C PHE A 114 10.91 -4.54 4.80
N ASP A 115 9.83 -5.12 4.28
CA ASP A 115 8.70 -4.33 3.80
C ASP A 115 7.82 -3.84 4.97
N ARG A 116 7.01 -2.81 4.72
CA ARG A 116 6.13 -2.09 5.68
C ARG A 116 4.92 -2.89 6.20
N GLY A 117 5.11 -4.19 6.43
CA GLY A 117 4.10 -5.04 7.04
C GLY A 117 3.70 -4.57 8.43
N THR A 118 2.42 -4.70 8.78
CA THR A 118 1.86 -4.27 10.07
C THR A 118 2.55 -4.93 11.26
N ASN A 119 3.04 -6.16 11.09
CA ASN A 119 3.85 -6.86 12.10
C ASN A 119 5.10 -6.07 12.50
N TYR A 120 5.76 -5.39 11.56
CA TYR A 120 6.94 -4.57 11.84
C TYR A 120 6.57 -3.25 12.51
N ALA A 121 5.44 -2.65 12.14
CA ALA A 121 4.91 -1.48 12.83
C ALA A 121 4.64 -1.77 14.32
N VAL A 122 3.97 -2.90 14.62
CA VAL A 122 3.71 -3.34 16.00
C VAL A 122 5.00 -3.61 16.76
N LYS A 123 5.95 -4.33 16.13
CA LYS A 123 7.26 -4.64 16.73
C LYS A 123 8.03 -3.36 17.08
N MET A 124 8.10 -2.41 16.15
CA MET A 124 8.82 -1.15 16.32
C MET A 124 8.17 -0.26 17.38
N GLY A 125 6.85 -0.09 17.31
CA GLY A 125 6.10 0.68 18.31
C GLY A 125 6.29 0.11 19.71
N THR A 126 6.23 -1.21 19.86
CA THR A 126 6.47 -1.90 21.13
C THR A 126 7.91 -1.70 21.63
N HIS A 127 8.89 -1.76 20.72
CA HIS A 127 10.30 -1.55 21.06
C HIS A 127 10.54 -0.13 21.58
N VAL A 128 10.05 0.89 20.87
CA VAL A 128 10.22 2.30 21.25
C VAL A 128 9.45 2.62 22.53
N ALA A 129 8.24 2.08 22.72
CA ALA A 129 7.50 2.25 23.97
C ALA A 129 8.26 1.70 25.19
N LYS A 130 8.95 0.56 25.05
CA LYS A 130 9.81 0.02 26.12
C LYS A 130 11.00 0.92 26.42
N MET A 131 11.59 1.55 25.40
CA MET A 131 12.66 2.54 25.60
C MET A 131 12.13 3.70 26.44
N VAL A 132 11.02 4.32 26.03
CA VAL A 132 10.37 5.43 26.75
C VAL A 132 10.15 5.09 28.23
N ILE A 133 9.54 3.94 28.52
CA ILE A 133 9.26 3.50 29.90
C ILE A 133 10.55 3.37 30.72
N ASN A 134 11.61 2.81 30.13
CA ASN A 134 12.88 2.62 30.83
C ASN A 134 13.58 3.94 31.14
N ASP A 135 13.48 4.95 30.28
CA ASP A 135 14.11 6.24 30.53
C ASP A 135 13.32 7.07 31.53
N LEU A 136 11.99 6.98 31.52
CA LEU A 136 11.13 7.62 32.53
C LEU A 136 11.41 7.09 33.95
N LYS A 137 11.80 5.82 34.09
CA LYS A 137 12.18 5.22 35.39
C LYS A 137 13.55 5.66 35.89
N LYS A 138 14.39 6.24 35.03
CA LYS A 138 15.75 6.68 35.35
C LYS A 138 15.83 8.19 35.66
N GLN A 139 14.71 8.89 35.50
CA GLN A 139 14.51 10.29 35.91
C GLN A 139 14.05 10.31 37.36
#